data_AF-A0A150WGW7-F1
#
_entry.id   AF-A0A150WGW7-F1
#
_cell.length_a   1.000
_cell.length_b   1.000
_cell.length_c   1.000
_cell.angle_alpha   90.00
_cell.angle_beta   90.00
_cell.angle_gamma   90.00
#
_symmetry.space_group_name_H-M   'P 1'
#
loop_
_entity.id
_entity.type
_entity.pdbx_description
1 polymer ?
#
loop_
_entity_poly.entity_id
_entity_poly.type
_entity_poly.pdbx_seq_one_letter_code
_entity_poly.pdbx_strand_id
1 'polypeptide(L)'
;MIKELWNTFPHNLEHKINALLDEAEPSEEKAFQLYKSCQREDAWSGSFEKFSEHLSSFFALAKTERRKSVFDIHLEKPLSAYAFESFELDFRNAEVNANSVLEITSWAHHLMRVGHKTDSVIISEDVLGKTLNNIIHPGFYEKAKNIKFEDFCIAWKAIVFKLFGKKHDAEFEKILTELRWMYSQQEAAMKEVRTPFTPTIYLTQTEIDWTSSVKMATEKNLEIPKFPLSRGPQKQRLIDLERTVSLYKIVQKSQIAEFKKHRDSIKATILNHCDTLLRECAR
;
A
#
# COMPACT_ATOMS: atom_id res chain seq x y z
N MET A 1 -5.68 -12.54 23.67
CA MET A 1 -6.74 -12.17 22.71
C MET A 1 -7.28 -10.75 22.91
N ILE A 2 -8.15 -10.43 23.88
CA ILE A 2 -8.74 -9.08 23.98
C ILE A 2 -7.70 -7.97 24.23
N LYS A 3 -6.69 -8.22 25.06
CA LYS A 3 -5.59 -7.26 25.30
C LYS A 3 -4.76 -6.98 24.04
N GLU A 4 -4.52 -7.99 23.20
CA GLU A 4 -3.77 -7.83 21.95
C GLU A 4 -4.59 -7.07 20.91
N LEU A 5 -5.90 -7.34 20.85
CA LEU A 5 -6.84 -6.60 20.01
C LEU A 5 -6.95 -5.13 20.44
N TRP A 6 -6.96 -4.85 21.74
CA TRP A 6 -6.96 -3.48 22.26
C TRP A 6 -5.67 -2.73 21.91
N ASN A 7 -4.52 -3.36 22.12
CA ASN A 7 -3.22 -2.76 21.78
C ASN A 7 -3.08 -2.47 20.27
N THR A 8 -3.89 -3.14 19.43
CA THR A 8 -3.93 -2.94 17.97
C THR A 8 -5.16 -2.18 17.48
N PHE A 9 -5.99 -1.70 18.40
CA PHE A 9 -7.26 -1.07 18.06
C PHE A 9 -7.12 0.15 17.14
N PRO A 10 -6.24 1.14 17.42
CA PRO A 10 -6.12 2.33 16.56
C PRO A 10 -5.80 1.99 15.10
N HIS A 11 -4.84 1.10 14.87
CA HIS A 11 -4.44 0.68 13.53
C HIS A 11 -5.52 -0.17 12.85
N ASN A 12 -6.17 -1.08 13.58
CA ASN A 12 -7.27 -1.88 13.05
C ASN A 12 -8.48 -1.01 12.69
N LEU A 13 -8.76 0.04 13.47
CA LEU A 13 -9.84 0.98 13.17
C LEU A 13 -9.54 1.75 11.89
N GLU A 14 -8.32 2.29 11.75
CA GLU A 14 -7.88 2.95 10.52
C GLU A 14 -8.01 2.02 9.30
N HIS A 15 -7.52 0.79 9.43
CA HIS A 15 -7.62 -0.21 8.35
C HIS A 15 -9.07 -0.52 8.00
N LYS A 16 -9.93 -0.77 9.00
CA LYS A 16 -11.35 -1.08 8.80
C LYS A 16 -12.10 0.07 8.14
N ILE A 17 -11.82 1.32 8.52
CA ILE A 17 -12.43 2.49 7.87
C ILE A 17 -12.04 2.52 6.40
N ASN A 18 -10.75 2.42 6.07
CA ASN A 18 -10.33 2.45 4.67
C ASN A 18 -10.80 1.25 3.85
N ALA A 19 -10.95 0.07 4.48
CA ALA A 19 -11.49 -1.12 3.84
C ALA A 19 -12.96 -0.96 3.41
N LEU A 20 -13.71 0.00 3.97
CA LEU A 20 -15.05 0.34 3.49
C LEU A 20 -15.04 0.77 2.02
N LEU A 21 -13.99 1.46 1.55
CA LEU A 21 -13.86 1.82 0.13
C LEU A 21 -13.53 0.62 -0.75
N ASP A 22 -12.95 -0.43 -0.16
CA ASP A 22 -12.61 -1.65 -0.89
C ASP A 22 -13.88 -2.47 -1.14
N GLU A 23 -14.86 -2.39 -0.24
CA GLU A 23 -16.17 -3.06 -0.34
C GLU A 23 -17.25 -2.21 -1.02
N ALA A 24 -17.01 -0.91 -1.18
CA ALA A 24 -18.01 0.03 -1.70
C ALA A 24 -18.22 -0.09 -3.22
N GLU A 25 -19.41 0.30 -3.64
CA GLU A 25 -19.80 0.50 -5.03
C GLU A 25 -19.72 2.00 -5.41
N PRO A 26 -19.61 2.36 -6.69
CA PRO A 26 -19.77 3.75 -7.11
C PRO A 26 -21.19 4.24 -6.83
N SER A 27 -21.33 5.47 -6.36
CA SER A 27 -22.64 6.13 -6.26
C SER A 27 -23.31 6.25 -7.64
N GLU A 28 -24.63 6.43 -7.68
CA GLU A 28 -25.37 6.61 -8.95
C GLU A 28 -24.78 7.73 -9.82
N GLU A 29 -24.42 8.85 -9.20
CA GLU A 29 -23.77 9.98 -9.89
C GLU A 29 -22.42 9.59 -10.48
N LYS A 30 -21.60 8.84 -9.72
CA LYS A 30 -20.30 8.35 -10.17
C LYS A 30 -20.46 7.34 -11.30
N ALA A 31 -21.37 6.38 -11.16
CA ALA A 31 -21.67 5.40 -12.20
C ALA A 31 -22.08 6.06 -13.51
N PHE A 32 -22.94 7.09 -13.44
CA PHE A 32 -23.35 7.85 -14.61
C PHE A 32 -22.20 8.68 -15.22
N GLN A 33 -21.33 9.27 -14.40
CA GLN A 33 -20.12 9.95 -14.88
C GLN A 33 -19.18 8.99 -15.61
N LEU A 34 -18.97 7.79 -15.06
CA LEU A 34 -18.13 6.75 -15.68
C LEU A 34 -18.70 6.31 -17.03
N TYR A 35 -20.02 6.08 -17.09
CA TYR A 35 -20.74 5.78 -18.33
C TYR A 35 -20.49 6.87 -19.39
N LYS A 36 -20.70 8.14 -19.03
CA LYS A 36 -20.47 9.27 -19.95
C LYS A 36 -19.02 9.40 -20.40
N SER A 37 -18.08 9.12 -19.51
CA SER A 37 -16.66 9.10 -19.85
C SER A 37 -16.34 8.00 -20.87
N CYS A 38 -16.87 6.79 -20.68
CA CYS A 38 -16.70 5.67 -21.59
C CYS A 38 -17.34 5.93 -22.96
N GLN A 39 -18.51 6.60 -23.00
CA GLN A 39 -19.12 7.03 -24.27
C GLN A 39 -18.26 8.04 -25.02
N ARG A 40 -17.71 9.03 -24.31
CA ARG A 40 -16.86 10.07 -24.91
C ARG A 40 -15.56 9.50 -25.47
N GLU A 41 -15.01 8.47 -24.85
CA GLU A 41 -13.82 7.75 -25.34
C GLU A 41 -14.14 6.65 -26.37
N ASP A 42 -15.40 6.55 -26.81
CA ASP A 42 -15.86 5.56 -27.80
C ASP A 42 -15.59 4.09 -27.34
N ALA A 43 -15.51 3.88 -26.03
CA ALA A 43 -15.30 2.57 -25.41
C ALA A 43 -16.61 1.81 -25.15
N TRP A 44 -17.75 2.52 -25.21
CA TRP A 44 -19.08 1.98 -24.96
C TRP A 44 -20.14 2.70 -25.79
N SER A 45 -21.01 1.95 -26.49
CA SER A 45 -22.12 2.50 -27.26
C SER A 45 -23.51 2.03 -26.78
N GLY A 46 -23.56 1.09 -25.83
CA GLY A 46 -24.79 0.57 -25.24
C GLY A 46 -25.53 1.52 -24.29
N SER A 47 -26.65 1.04 -23.73
CA SER A 47 -27.45 1.80 -22.75
C SER A 47 -26.79 1.87 -21.37
N PHE A 48 -27.29 2.76 -20.52
CA PHE A 48 -26.77 2.93 -19.16
C PHE A 48 -27.05 1.70 -18.28
N GLU A 49 -28.20 1.06 -18.45
CA GLU A 49 -28.61 -0.10 -17.65
C GLU A 49 -27.63 -1.26 -17.84
N LYS A 50 -27.27 -1.57 -19.09
CA LYS A 50 -26.26 -2.59 -19.40
C LYS A 50 -24.88 -2.24 -18.87
N PHE A 51 -24.49 -0.96 -18.96
CA PHE A 51 -23.22 -0.51 -18.40
C PHE A 51 -23.21 -0.67 -16.88
N SER A 52 -24.31 -0.31 -16.21
CA SER A 52 -24.46 -0.42 -14.77
C SER A 52 -24.35 -1.87 -14.29
N GLU A 53 -24.95 -2.83 -15.01
CA GLU A 53 -24.82 -4.26 -14.70
C GLU A 53 -23.36 -4.73 -14.75
N HIS A 54 -22.60 -4.32 -15.78
CA HIS A 54 -21.17 -4.63 -15.89
C HIS A 54 -20.34 -3.92 -14.82
N LEU A 55 -20.70 -2.69 -14.47
CA LEU A 55 -20.05 -1.91 -13.42
C LEU A 55 -20.23 -2.57 -12.05
N SER A 56 -21.46 -2.93 -11.68
CA SER A 56 -21.75 -3.65 -10.44
C SER A 56 -21.04 -5.00 -10.40
N SER A 57 -21.03 -5.75 -11.51
CA SER A 57 -20.28 -7.02 -11.61
C SER A 57 -18.78 -6.83 -11.37
N PHE A 58 -18.20 -5.73 -11.86
CA PHE A 58 -16.80 -5.38 -11.66
C PHE A 58 -16.50 -4.98 -10.21
N PHE A 59 -17.36 -4.18 -9.57
CA PHE A 59 -17.19 -3.77 -8.17
C PHE A 59 -17.52 -4.89 -7.18
N ALA A 60 -18.28 -5.90 -7.56
CA ALA A 60 -18.46 -7.12 -6.75
C ALA A 60 -17.18 -7.96 -6.60
N LEU A 61 -16.19 -7.78 -7.48
CA LEU A 61 -14.88 -8.45 -7.36
C LEU A 61 -14.07 -7.87 -6.20
N ALA A 62 -13.18 -8.67 -5.63
CA ALA A 62 -12.24 -8.18 -4.63
C ALA A 62 -11.32 -7.09 -5.22
N LYS A 63 -10.95 -6.07 -4.44
CA LYS A 63 -10.12 -4.95 -4.91
C LYS A 63 -8.81 -5.37 -5.61
N THR A 64 -8.18 -6.47 -5.17
CA THR A 64 -6.96 -7.02 -5.78
C THR A 64 -7.17 -7.57 -7.20
N GLU A 65 -8.41 -7.89 -7.55
CA GLU A 65 -8.83 -8.46 -8.83
C GLU A 65 -9.42 -7.41 -9.77
N ARG A 66 -9.80 -6.23 -9.25
CA ARG A 66 -10.31 -5.07 -10.00
C ARG A 66 -9.22 -4.42 -10.86
N ARG A 67 -8.86 -5.09 -11.95
CA ARG A 67 -7.85 -4.62 -12.91
C ARG A 67 -8.53 -4.09 -14.16
N LYS A 68 -7.92 -3.09 -14.79
CA LYS A 68 -8.35 -2.54 -16.08
C LYS A 68 -8.64 -3.63 -17.11
N SER A 69 -7.73 -4.60 -17.23
CA SER A 69 -7.86 -5.72 -18.18
C SER A 69 -9.10 -6.58 -17.94
N VAL A 70 -9.63 -6.62 -16.72
CA VAL A 70 -10.87 -7.34 -16.40
C VAL A 70 -12.07 -6.53 -16.87
N PHE A 71 -12.09 -5.22 -16.60
CA PHE A 71 -13.18 -4.35 -17.04
C PHE A 71 -13.22 -4.19 -18.57
N ASP A 72 -12.06 -4.15 -19.23
CA ASP A 72 -11.96 -4.08 -20.69
C ASP A 72 -12.68 -5.25 -21.40
N ILE A 73 -12.84 -6.40 -20.75
CA ILE A 73 -13.57 -7.57 -21.31
C ILE A 73 -15.07 -7.27 -21.45
N HIS A 74 -15.60 -6.39 -20.60
CA HIS A 74 -17.00 -5.99 -20.62
C HIS A 74 -17.27 -4.82 -21.56
N LEU A 75 -16.22 -4.13 -22.01
CA LEU A 75 -16.31 -3.00 -22.93
C LEU A 75 -16.22 -3.46 -24.39
N GLU A 76 -16.73 -2.64 -25.30
CA GLU A 76 -16.63 -2.89 -26.74
C GLU A 76 -15.21 -2.64 -27.26
N LYS A 77 -14.49 -1.73 -26.58
CA LYS A 77 -13.09 -1.38 -26.86
C LYS A 77 -12.31 -1.17 -25.56
N PRO A 78 -10.99 -1.43 -25.57
CA PRO A 78 -10.17 -1.21 -24.38
C PRO A 78 -10.13 0.27 -24.01
N LEU A 79 -10.31 0.56 -22.72
CA LEU A 79 -10.27 1.92 -22.20
C LEU A 79 -8.83 2.46 -22.21
N SER A 80 -8.64 3.78 -22.15
CA SER A 80 -7.32 4.34 -21.84
C SER A 80 -6.96 4.10 -20.37
N ALA A 81 -5.66 4.03 -20.03
CA ALA A 81 -5.24 3.91 -18.63
C ALA A 81 -5.68 5.12 -17.79
N TYR A 82 -5.62 6.32 -18.39
CA TYR A 82 -6.05 7.57 -17.77
C TYR A 82 -7.55 7.59 -17.46
N ALA A 83 -8.40 7.13 -18.38
CA ALA A 83 -9.83 7.02 -18.09
C ALA A 83 -10.13 5.94 -17.05
N PHE A 84 -9.33 4.88 -17.00
CA PHE A 84 -9.50 3.85 -15.97
C PHE A 84 -9.19 4.40 -14.57
N GLU A 85 -8.27 5.36 -14.42
CA GLU A 85 -8.02 6.03 -13.13
C GLU A 85 -9.29 6.70 -12.57
N SER A 86 -10.23 7.12 -13.43
CA SER A 86 -11.49 7.71 -12.98
C SER A 86 -12.38 6.71 -12.24
N PHE A 87 -12.13 5.40 -12.34
CA PHE A 87 -12.84 4.35 -11.59
C PHE A 87 -12.38 4.25 -10.13
N GLU A 88 -11.31 4.95 -9.73
CA GLU A 88 -10.91 5.02 -8.32
C GLU A 88 -12.04 5.64 -7.48
N LEU A 89 -12.41 4.95 -6.40
CA LEU A 89 -13.42 5.39 -5.47
C LEU A 89 -12.82 6.18 -4.30
N ASP A 90 -13.60 7.14 -3.81
CA ASP A 90 -13.39 7.85 -2.56
C ASP A 90 -14.71 8.01 -1.81
N PHE A 91 -14.68 8.43 -0.54
CA PHE A 91 -15.88 8.54 0.29
C PHE A 91 -16.91 9.58 -0.21
N ARG A 92 -16.62 10.38 -1.23
CA ARG A 92 -17.61 11.29 -1.83
C ARG A 92 -18.38 10.65 -2.97
N ASN A 93 -17.75 9.70 -3.65
CA ASN A 93 -18.27 9.10 -4.86
C ASN A 93 -18.58 7.60 -4.71
N ALA A 94 -18.37 7.05 -3.52
CA ALA A 94 -18.67 5.68 -3.16
C ALA A 94 -19.97 5.59 -2.36
N GLU A 95 -20.74 4.55 -2.62
CA GLU A 95 -21.86 4.11 -1.82
C GLU A 95 -21.38 3.03 -0.84
N VAL A 96 -21.30 3.39 0.44
CA VAL A 96 -20.80 2.52 1.51
C VAL A 96 -21.97 1.74 2.12
N ASN A 97 -21.79 0.43 2.29
CA ASN A 97 -22.79 -0.42 2.92
C ASN A 97 -23.00 -0.04 4.40
N ALA A 98 -24.22 0.34 4.75
CA ALA A 98 -24.60 0.73 6.11
C ALA A 98 -24.37 -0.39 7.15
N ASN A 99 -24.49 -1.66 6.74
CA ASN A 99 -24.23 -2.80 7.63
C ASN A 99 -22.74 -2.87 8.00
N SER A 100 -21.83 -2.67 7.04
CA SER A 100 -20.38 -2.64 7.32
C SER A 100 -20.02 -1.52 8.31
N VAL A 101 -20.69 -0.35 8.21
CA VAL A 101 -20.49 0.77 9.17
C VAL A 101 -20.98 0.40 10.57
N LEU A 102 -22.14 -0.25 10.66
CA LEU A 102 -22.70 -0.72 11.93
C LEU A 102 -21.81 -1.78 12.59
N GLU A 103 -21.27 -2.72 11.82
CA GLU A 103 -20.33 -3.72 12.29
C GLU A 103 -19.06 -3.10 12.87
N ILE A 104 -18.46 -2.12 12.19
CA ILE A 104 -17.28 -1.40 12.70
C ILE A 104 -17.63 -0.64 13.98
N THR A 105 -18.81 -0.01 14.03
CA THR A 105 -19.28 0.74 15.20
C THR A 105 -19.46 -0.17 16.41
N SER A 106 -20.16 -1.30 16.25
CA SER A 106 -20.39 -2.25 17.35
C SER A 106 -19.09 -2.91 17.81
N TRP A 107 -18.22 -3.28 16.86
CA TRP A 107 -16.87 -3.78 17.17
C TRP A 107 -16.06 -2.76 17.98
N ALA A 108 -16.03 -1.50 17.54
CA ALA A 108 -15.28 -0.44 18.20
C ALA A 108 -15.84 -0.15 19.59
N HIS A 109 -17.16 -0.02 19.73
CA HIS A 109 -17.81 0.15 21.02
C HIS A 109 -17.48 -0.98 21.99
N HIS A 110 -17.64 -2.22 21.55
CA HIS A 110 -17.36 -3.39 22.39
C HIS A 110 -15.90 -3.40 22.85
N LEU A 111 -14.96 -3.16 21.93
CA LEU A 111 -13.54 -3.21 22.24
C LEU A 111 -13.10 -2.05 23.14
N MET A 112 -13.64 -0.84 22.95
CA MET A 112 -13.37 0.29 23.83
C MET A 112 -13.94 0.06 25.22
N ARG A 113 -15.16 -0.48 25.32
CA ARG A 113 -15.79 -0.80 26.60
C ARG A 113 -15.00 -1.85 27.38
N VAL A 114 -14.63 -2.95 26.73
CA VAL A 114 -13.92 -4.07 27.40
C VAL A 114 -12.43 -3.77 27.61
N GLY A 115 -11.78 -3.14 26.62
CA GLY A 115 -10.35 -2.82 26.64
C GLY A 115 -10.02 -1.71 27.62
N HIS A 116 -10.73 -0.57 27.52
CA HIS A 116 -10.53 0.59 28.40
C HIS A 116 -11.30 0.47 29.72
N LYS A 117 -12.19 -0.53 29.86
CA LYS A 117 -13.01 -0.76 31.06
C LYS A 117 -13.80 0.48 31.49
N THR A 118 -14.39 1.16 30.51
CA THR A 118 -15.26 2.33 30.74
C THR A 118 -16.62 2.11 30.10
N ASP A 119 -17.67 2.64 30.73
CA ASP A 119 -19.03 2.70 30.18
C ASP A 119 -19.39 4.15 29.79
N SER A 120 -18.39 4.92 29.36
CA SER A 120 -18.56 6.33 29.02
C SER A 120 -19.52 6.54 27.85
N VAL A 121 -20.36 7.57 27.94
CA VAL A 121 -21.32 7.94 26.89
C VAL A 121 -20.58 8.34 25.60
N ILE A 122 -19.35 8.87 25.70
CA ILE A 122 -18.55 9.30 24.55
C ILE A 122 -18.05 8.15 23.67
N ILE A 123 -18.03 6.91 24.20
CA ILE A 123 -17.66 5.70 23.44
C ILE A 123 -18.89 4.87 23.03
N SER A 124 -20.10 5.40 23.19
CA SER A 124 -21.33 4.69 22.81
C SER A 124 -21.42 4.42 21.31
N GLU A 125 -22.14 3.37 20.92
CA GLU A 125 -22.38 3.04 19.51
C GLU A 125 -22.98 4.22 18.73
N ASP A 126 -23.89 5.00 19.33
CA ASP A 126 -24.47 6.18 18.68
C ASP A 126 -23.41 7.25 18.36
N VAL A 127 -22.52 7.55 19.31
CA VAL A 127 -21.45 8.55 19.11
C VAL A 127 -20.47 8.06 18.04
N LEU A 128 -20.03 6.81 18.14
CA LEU A 128 -19.09 6.20 17.19
C LEU A 128 -19.71 6.09 15.78
N GLY A 129 -20.98 5.71 15.69
CA GLY A 129 -21.72 5.66 14.42
C GLY A 129 -21.85 7.04 13.78
N LYS A 130 -22.15 8.08 14.56
CA LYS A 130 -22.15 9.49 14.09
C LYS A 130 -20.76 9.94 13.63
N THR A 131 -19.70 9.51 14.32
CA THR A 131 -18.33 9.79 13.93
C THR A 131 -17.97 9.13 12.61
N LEU A 132 -18.24 7.83 12.44
CA LEU A 132 -17.98 7.13 11.17
C LEU A 132 -18.79 7.73 10.04
N ASN A 133 -20.07 8.03 10.26
CA ASN A 133 -20.92 8.67 9.26
C ASN A 133 -20.37 10.03 8.80
N ASN A 134 -19.77 10.81 9.71
CA ASN A 134 -19.11 12.07 9.35
C ASN A 134 -17.88 11.84 8.47
N ILE A 135 -17.09 10.80 8.75
CA ILE A 135 -15.88 10.47 7.99
C ILE A 135 -16.21 9.94 6.59
N ILE A 136 -17.23 9.09 6.47
CA ILE A 136 -17.60 8.46 5.19
C ILE A 136 -18.52 9.35 4.34
N HIS A 137 -18.98 10.49 4.85
CA HIS A 137 -19.68 11.52 4.09
C HIS A 137 -18.97 12.88 4.24
N PRO A 138 -17.71 12.98 3.79
CA PRO A 138 -16.88 14.16 4.04
C PRO A 138 -17.39 15.37 3.26
N GLY A 139 -17.26 16.55 3.86
CA GLY A 139 -17.53 17.81 3.17
C GLY A 139 -16.59 18.06 1.97
N PHE A 140 -16.90 19.05 1.14
CA PHE A 140 -16.13 19.37 -0.08
C PHE A 140 -14.64 19.68 0.15
N TYR A 141 -14.27 20.17 1.34
CA TYR A 141 -12.88 20.52 1.69
C TYR A 141 -12.19 19.49 2.58
N GLU A 142 -12.92 18.44 2.99
CA GLU A 142 -12.40 17.41 3.87
C GLU A 142 -11.66 16.32 3.10
N LYS A 143 -11.04 15.41 3.83
CA LYS A 143 -10.30 14.31 3.22
C LYS A 143 -11.26 13.17 2.88
N ALA A 144 -11.24 12.70 1.64
CA ALA A 144 -12.16 11.66 1.15
C ALA A 144 -11.52 10.28 0.95
N LYS A 145 -10.20 10.14 1.13
CA LYS A 145 -9.49 8.86 0.99
C LYS A 145 -8.26 8.79 1.89
N ASN A 146 -7.76 7.58 2.12
CA ASN A 146 -6.59 7.31 2.98
C ASN A 146 -6.74 7.88 4.39
N ILE A 147 -7.90 7.67 5.00
CA ILE A 147 -8.25 8.17 6.33
C ILE A 147 -7.22 7.65 7.33
N LYS A 148 -6.69 8.53 8.18
CA LYS A 148 -5.76 8.18 9.25
C LYS A 148 -6.50 8.09 10.58
N PHE A 149 -5.91 7.40 11.54
CA PHE A 149 -6.44 7.34 12.90
C PHE A 149 -6.66 8.74 13.52
N GLU A 150 -5.79 9.70 13.23
CA GLU A 150 -5.95 11.07 13.71
C GLU A 150 -7.15 11.79 13.08
N ASP A 151 -7.49 11.49 11.82
CA ASP A 151 -8.70 12.02 11.16
C ASP A 151 -9.96 11.54 11.91
N PHE A 152 -9.96 10.27 12.35
CA PHE A 152 -11.01 9.73 13.20
C PHE A 152 -11.08 10.44 14.56
N CYS A 153 -9.94 10.69 15.21
CA CYS A 153 -9.91 11.36 16.52
C CYS A 153 -10.48 12.78 16.44
N ILE A 154 -10.16 13.52 15.37
CA ILE A 154 -10.67 14.88 15.14
C ILE A 154 -12.19 14.85 14.93
N ALA A 155 -12.68 13.95 14.07
CA ALA A 155 -14.12 13.79 13.83
C ALA A 155 -14.86 13.37 15.11
N TRP A 156 -14.27 12.45 15.89
CA TRP A 156 -14.84 11.98 17.15
C TRP A 156 -14.96 13.12 18.17
N LYS A 157 -13.91 13.93 18.30
CA LYS A 157 -13.91 15.12 19.18
C LYS A 157 -15.01 16.11 18.77
N ALA A 158 -15.14 16.37 17.47
CA ALA A 158 -16.17 17.27 16.95
C ALA A 158 -17.59 16.77 17.27
N ILE A 159 -17.84 15.46 17.13
CA ILE A 159 -19.14 14.86 17.46
C ILE A 159 -19.41 14.90 18.96
N VAL A 160 -18.43 14.53 19.80
CA VAL A 160 -18.57 14.59 21.27
C VAL A 160 -18.85 16.01 21.73
N PHE A 161 -18.12 17.00 21.22
CA PHE A 161 -18.37 18.40 21.53
C PHE A 161 -19.75 18.88 21.03
N LYS A 162 -20.18 18.45 19.83
CA LYS A 162 -21.50 18.78 19.29
C LYS A 162 -22.65 18.23 20.14
N LEU A 163 -22.47 17.03 20.72
CA LEU A 163 -23.52 16.36 21.51
C LEU A 163 -23.53 16.78 22.98
N PHE A 164 -22.36 16.97 23.58
CA PHE A 164 -22.22 17.14 25.04
C PHE A 164 -21.52 18.42 25.48
N GLY A 165 -21.07 19.26 24.54
CA GLY A 165 -20.22 20.42 24.82
C GLY A 165 -18.91 19.99 25.50
N LYS A 166 -18.42 20.82 26.43
CA LYS A 166 -17.16 20.57 27.14
C LYS A 166 -17.26 19.59 28.32
N LYS A 167 -18.44 19.01 28.56
CA LYS A 167 -18.73 18.23 29.77
C LYS A 167 -17.83 17.01 29.93
N HIS A 168 -17.45 16.38 28.81
CA HIS A 168 -16.64 15.17 28.78
C HIS A 168 -15.23 15.39 28.23
N ASP A 169 -14.78 16.64 28.05
CA ASP A 169 -13.48 16.94 27.41
C ASP A 169 -12.30 16.29 28.15
N ALA A 170 -12.27 16.38 29.49
CA ALA A 170 -11.17 15.82 30.28
C ALA A 170 -11.10 14.28 30.19
N GLU A 171 -12.26 13.63 30.20
CA GLU A 171 -12.37 12.17 30.04
C GLU A 171 -11.96 11.75 28.62
N PHE A 172 -12.45 12.48 27.62
CA PHE A 172 -12.16 12.26 26.21
C PHE A 172 -10.67 12.39 25.90
N GLU A 173 -10.01 13.45 26.39
CA GLU A 173 -8.57 13.64 26.20
C GLU A 173 -7.73 12.54 26.86
N LYS A 174 -8.19 12.01 28.01
CA LYS A 174 -7.52 10.86 28.64
C LYS A 174 -7.57 9.62 27.75
N ILE A 175 -8.73 9.32 27.17
CA ILE A 175 -8.89 8.19 26.23
C ILE A 175 -8.02 8.42 24.99
N LEU A 176 -8.08 9.61 24.39
CA LEU A 176 -7.27 9.94 23.21
C LEU A 176 -5.77 9.81 23.47
N THR A 177 -5.31 10.24 24.64
CA THR A 177 -3.88 10.15 25.00
C THR A 177 -3.42 8.69 25.03
N GLU A 178 -4.22 7.78 25.61
CA GLU A 178 -3.92 6.34 25.60
C GLU A 178 -3.92 5.77 24.18
N LEU A 179 -4.95 6.08 23.39
CA LEU A 179 -5.06 5.56 22.02
C LEU A 179 -3.91 6.05 21.13
N ARG A 180 -3.54 7.33 21.21
CA ARG A 180 -2.41 7.90 20.47
C ARG A 180 -1.08 7.30 20.91
N TRP A 181 -0.90 7.08 22.22
CA TRP A 181 0.29 6.40 22.72
C TRP A 181 0.38 4.99 22.13
N MET A 182 -0.71 4.21 22.15
CA MET A 182 -0.75 2.88 21.53
C MET A 182 -0.41 2.96 20.04
N TYR A 183 -1.08 3.83 19.28
CA TYR A 183 -0.82 3.99 17.84
C TYR A 183 0.66 4.32 17.54
N SER A 184 1.30 5.19 18.34
CA SER A 184 2.71 5.54 18.18
C SER A 184 3.66 4.36 18.43
N GLN A 185 3.36 3.50 19.41
CA GLN A 185 4.16 2.30 19.67
C GLN A 185 4.09 1.32 18.50
N GLN A 186 2.93 1.23 17.85
CA GLN A 186 2.75 0.36 16.68
C GLN A 186 3.50 0.91 15.47
N GLU A 187 3.42 2.21 15.20
CA GLU A 187 4.18 2.82 14.12
C GLU A 187 5.69 2.66 14.30
N ALA A 188 6.19 2.76 15.53
CA ALA A 188 7.60 2.51 15.85
C ALA A 188 7.98 1.04 15.55
N ALA A 189 7.19 0.08 16.05
CA ALA A 189 7.42 -1.34 15.79
C ALA A 189 7.37 -1.69 14.30
N MET A 190 6.44 -1.12 13.52
CA MET A 190 6.36 -1.33 12.08
C MET A 190 7.54 -0.72 11.31
N LYS A 191 8.11 0.40 11.78
CA LYS A 191 9.31 1.00 11.20
C LYS A 191 10.56 0.15 11.47
N GLU A 192 10.69 -0.44 12.66
CA GLU A 192 11.79 -1.35 12.99
C GLU A 192 11.76 -2.64 12.16
N VAL A 193 10.58 -3.19 11.88
CA VAL A 193 10.42 -4.37 10.99
C VAL A 193 10.74 -4.03 9.53
N ARG A 194 10.55 -2.77 9.11
CA ARG A 194 10.77 -2.30 7.73
C ARG A 194 12.18 -1.82 7.43
N THR A 195 13.07 -1.72 8.42
CA THR A 195 14.50 -1.64 8.13
C THR A 195 14.99 -3.04 7.75
N PRO A 196 15.27 -3.33 6.47
CA PRO A 196 15.99 -4.56 6.16
C PRO A 196 17.31 -4.48 6.93
N PHE A 197 17.54 -5.47 7.80
CA PHE A 197 18.85 -5.70 8.37
C PHE A 197 19.76 -6.09 7.20
N THR A 198 20.34 -5.10 6.52
CA THR A 198 21.49 -5.30 5.65
C THR A 198 22.71 -5.33 6.56
N PRO A 199 23.27 -6.51 6.90
CA PRO A 199 24.53 -6.53 7.60
C PRO A 199 25.55 -5.79 6.72
N THR A 200 26.13 -4.72 7.25
CA THR A 200 27.18 -3.96 6.59
C THR A 200 28.34 -4.91 6.33
N ILE A 201 28.49 -5.36 5.08
CA ILE A 201 29.61 -6.22 4.70
C ILE A 201 30.82 -5.31 4.57
N TYR A 202 31.83 -5.47 5.43
CA TYR A 202 33.12 -4.84 5.22
C TYR A 202 33.86 -5.54 4.08
N LEU A 203 34.00 -4.91 2.92
CA LEU A 203 34.86 -5.41 1.84
C LEU A 203 36.32 -5.01 2.10
N THR A 204 37.24 -5.91 1.78
CA THR A 204 38.67 -5.61 1.73
C THR A 204 38.97 -4.78 0.48
N GLN A 205 40.07 -4.03 0.49
CA GLN A 205 40.48 -3.22 -0.67
C GLN A 205 40.57 -4.06 -1.96
N THR A 206 41.06 -5.29 -1.88
CA THR A 206 41.13 -6.22 -3.00
C THR A 206 39.75 -6.60 -3.58
N GLU A 207 38.73 -6.73 -2.74
CA GLU A 207 37.36 -7.01 -3.17
C GLU A 207 36.69 -5.75 -3.78
N ILE A 208 37.02 -4.56 -3.27
CA ILE A 208 36.58 -3.26 -3.82
C ILE A 208 37.21 -3.04 -5.20
N ASP A 209 38.51 -3.28 -5.34
CA ASP A 209 39.26 -3.13 -6.59
C ASP A 209 38.74 -4.10 -7.66
N TRP A 210 38.45 -5.35 -7.26
CA TRP A 210 37.84 -6.32 -8.15
C TRP A 210 36.42 -5.90 -8.58
N THR A 211 35.57 -5.48 -7.64
CA THR A 211 34.20 -5.03 -7.93
C THR A 211 34.19 -3.82 -8.88
N SER A 212 35.10 -2.88 -8.68
CA SER A 212 35.29 -1.71 -9.55
C SER A 212 35.78 -2.12 -10.95
N SER A 213 36.68 -3.09 -11.03
CA SER A 213 37.19 -3.62 -12.29
C SER A 213 36.13 -4.42 -13.06
N VAL A 214 35.27 -5.18 -12.37
CA VAL A 214 34.11 -5.87 -12.96
C VAL A 214 33.11 -4.86 -13.52
N LYS A 215 32.80 -3.80 -12.77
CA LYS A 215 31.92 -2.72 -13.24
C LYS A 215 32.46 -2.08 -14.51
N MET A 216 33.71 -1.63 -14.49
CA MET A 216 34.35 -0.99 -15.64
C MET A 216 34.44 -1.92 -16.85
N ALA A 217 34.78 -3.19 -16.66
CA ALA A 217 34.83 -4.17 -17.74
C ALA A 217 33.44 -4.43 -18.34
N THR A 218 32.39 -4.46 -17.51
CA THR A 218 31.01 -4.65 -17.95
C THR A 218 30.48 -3.45 -18.72
N GLU A 219 30.79 -2.22 -18.27
CA GLU A 219 30.44 -0.98 -18.97
C GLU A 219 31.11 -0.90 -20.35
N LYS A 220 32.42 -1.14 -20.39
CA LYS A 220 33.25 -1.03 -21.60
C LYS A 220 33.23 -2.28 -22.49
N ASN A 221 32.43 -3.30 -22.14
CA ASN A 221 32.38 -4.61 -22.81
C ASN A 221 33.77 -5.27 -22.96
N LEU A 222 34.64 -5.10 -21.98
CA LEU A 222 35.97 -5.69 -21.92
C LEU A 222 35.92 -7.06 -21.23
N GLU A 223 37.04 -7.80 -21.29
CA GLU A 223 37.15 -9.07 -20.57
C GLU A 223 37.03 -8.85 -19.05
N ILE A 224 36.04 -9.51 -18.43
CA ILE A 224 35.77 -9.36 -16.99
C ILE A 224 36.85 -10.12 -16.19
N PRO A 225 37.56 -9.45 -15.27
CA PRO A 225 38.66 -10.06 -14.50
C PRO A 225 38.16 -11.21 -13.63
N LYS A 226 39.02 -12.21 -13.41
CA LYS A 226 38.74 -13.31 -12.49
C LYS A 226 38.74 -12.81 -11.05
N PHE A 227 37.91 -13.42 -10.21
CA PHE A 227 37.88 -13.10 -8.79
C PHE A 227 39.26 -13.39 -8.17
N PRO A 228 39.85 -12.45 -7.41
CA PRO A 228 41.12 -12.69 -6.73
C PRO A 228 40.89 -13.76 -5.66
N LEU A 229 41.65 -14.87 -5.74
CA LEU A 229 41.60 -15.97 -4.77
C LEU A 229 41.93 -15.44 -3.37
N SER A 230 40.91 -15.03 -2.62
CA SER A 230 41.05 -14.57 -1.25
C SER A 230 41.15 -15.83 -0.38
N ARG A 231 42.24 -15.96 0.38
CA ARG A 231 42.40 -17.01 1.39
C ARG A 231 41.44 -16.72 2.55
N GLY A 232 40.18 -17.12 2.43
CA GLY A 232 39.16 -16.93 3.46
C GLY A 232 37.75 -17.31 2.99
N PRO A 233 36.76 -17.41 3.90
CA PRO A 233 35.37 -17.65 3.53
C PRO A 233 34.84 -16.50 2.66
N GLN A 234 34.41 -16.82 1.44
CA GLN A 234 33.87 -15.85 0.49
C GLN A 234 32.53 -15.30 0.97
N LYS A 235 32.35 -13.99 0.88
CA LYS A 235 31.10 -13.31 1.25
C LYS A 235 30.01 -13.62 0.22
N GLN A 236 28.81 -13.95 0.68
CA GLN A 236 27.69 -14.39 -0.17
C GLN A 236 27.43 -13.44 -1.36
N ARG A 237 27.49 -12.13 -1.15
CA ARG A 237 27.24 -11.15 -2.23
C ARG A 237 28.32 -11.13 -3.31
N LEU A 238 29.58 -11.44 -2.97
CA LEU A 238 30.65 -11.59 -3.95
C LEU A 238 30.51 -12.89 -4.74
N ILE A 239 30.05 -13.97 -4.08
CA ILE A 239 29.69 -15.24 -4.73
C ILE A 239 28.58 -15.02 -5.75
N ASP A 240 27.54 -14.26 -5.38
CA ASP A 240 26.41 -13.97 -6.26
C ASP A 240 26.83 -13.09 -7.46
N LEU A 241 27.72 -12.11 -7.25
CA LEU A 241 28.33 -11.33 -8.33
C LEU A 241 29.16 -12.23 -9.26
N GLU A 242 30.00 -13.12 -8.72
CA GLU A 242 30.82 -14.05 -9.50
C GLU A 242 29.97 -15.05 -10.31
N ARG A 243 28.88 -15.57 -9.73
CA ARG A 243 27.90 -16.42 -10.42
C ARG A 243 27.24 -15.68 -11.57
N THR A 244 26.83 -14.44 -11.34
CA THR A 244 26.20 -13.60 -12.38
C THR A 244 27.18 -13.28 -13.51
N VAL A 245 28.44 -12.99 -13.20
CA VAL A 245 29.52 -12.82 -14.18
C VAL A 245 29.77 -14.10 -14.97
N SER A 246 29.73 -15.26 -14.33
CA SER A 246 29.89 -16.56 -15.00
C SER A 246 28.74 -16.85 -15.96
N LEU A 247 27.50 -16.57 -15.55
CA LEU A 247 26.32 -16.64 -16.42
C LEU A 247 26.43 -15.69 -17.62
N TYR A 248 26.89 -14.46 -17.41
CA TYR A 248 27.14 -13.50 -18.49
C TYR A 248 28.18 -14.01 -19.49
N LYS A 249 29.28 -14.63 -19.03
CA LYS A 249 30.30 -15.24 -19.89
C LYS A 249 29.76 -16.42 -20.70
N ILE A 250 28.86 -17.23 -20.13
CA ILE A 250 28.18 -18.33 -20.83
C ILE A 250 27.26 -17.78 -21.91
N VAL A 251 26.43 -16.79 -21.57
CA VAL A 251 25.51 -16.13 -22.50
C VAL A 251 26.26 -15.44 -23.64
N GLN A 252 27.41 -14.82 -23.36
CA GLN A 252 28.24 -14.17 -24.38
C GLN A 252 28.84 -15.16 -25.40
N LYS A 253 29.12 -16.41 -24.99
CA LYS A 253 29.66 -17.47 -25.86
C LYS A 253 28.59 -18.28 -26.57
N SER A 254 27.33 -18.17 -26.15
CA SER A 254 26.22 -18.93 -26.71
C SER A 254 25.73 -18.30 -28.03
N GLN A 255 25.42 -19.15 -29.02
CA GLN A 255 24.85 -18.74 -30.31
C GLN A 255 23.30 -18.73 -30.30
N ILE A 256 22.68 -19.06 -29.17
CA ILE A 256 21.22 -19.17 -29.04
C ILE A 256 20.57 -17.78 -29.00
N ALA A 257 19.60 -17.53 -29.88
CA ALA A 257 18.98 -16.21 -30.05
C ALA A 257 18.20 -15.72 -28.82
N GLU A 258 17.59 -16.62 -28.04
CA GLU A 258 16.86 -16.29 -26.81
C GLU A 258 17.78 -15.68 -25.74
N PHE A 259 19.01 -16.17 -25.62
CA PHE A 259 19.98 -15.65 -24.65
C PHE A 259 20.51 -14.26 -25.00
N LYS A 260 20.38 -13.80 -26.25
CA LYS A 260 20.72 -12.42 -26.62
C LYS A 260 19.80 -11.40 -25.93
N LYS A 261 18.52 -11.70 -25.73
CA LYS A 261 17.57 -10.83 -25.01
C LYS A 261 17.89 -10.74 -23.51
N HIS A 262 18.37 -11.83 -22.93
CA HIS A 262 18.74 -11.89 -21.52
C HIS A 262 20.10 -11.26 -21.23
N ARG A 263 20.95 -11.06 -22.25
CA ARG A 263 22.29 -10.46 -22.10
C ARG A 263 22.25 -9.07 -21.50
N ASP A 264 21.35 -8.21 -21.97
CA ASP A 264 21.25 -6.82 -21.49
C ASP A 264 20.68 -6.75 -20.08
N SER A 265 19.75 -7.67 -19.75
CA SER A 265 19.22 -7.83 -18.40
C SER A 265 20.31 -8.29 -17.42
N ILE A 266 21.09 -9.32 -17.77
CA ILE A 266 22.20 -9.82 -16.95
C ILE A 266 23.27 -8.72 -16.79
N LYS A 267 23.56 -7.96 -17.85
CA LYS A 267 24.48 -6.81 -17.79
C LYS A 267 23.99 -5.77 -16.79
N ALA A 268 22.71 -5.39 -16.83
CA ALA A 268 22.13 -4.46 -15.88
C ALA A 268 22.19 -4.99 -14.43
N THR A 269 21.95 -6.29 -14.23
CA THR A 269 22.07 -6.94 -12.92
C THR A 269 23.50 -6.89 -12.37
N ILE A 270 24.52 -7.15 -13.20
CA ILE A 270 25.94 -7.03 -12.80
C ILE A 270 26.25 -5.59 -12.37
N LEU A 271 25.85 -4.60 -13.16
CA LEU A 271 26.10 -3.19 -12.84
C LEU A 271 25.41 -2.78 -11.54
N ASN A 272 24.18 -3.22 -11.32
CA ASN A 272 23.44 -2.94 -10.09
C ASN A 272 24.09 -3.59 -8.85
N HIS A 273 24.55 -4.85 -8.97
CA HIS A 273 25.27 -5.52 -7.90
C HIS A 273 26.61 -4.82 -7.57
N CYS A 274 27.37 -4.41 -8.59
CA CYS A 274 28.60 -3.64 -8.40
C CYS A 274 28.33 -2.27 -7.74
N ASP A 275 27.32 -1.54 -8.20
CA ASP A 275 26.94 -0.25 -7.63
C ASP A 275 26.52 -0.36 -6.17
N THR A 276 25.76 -1.40 -5.84
CA THR A 276 25.31 -1.65 -4.47
C THR A 276 26.52 -1.96 -3.56
N LEU A 277 27.41 -2.86 -4.00
CA LEU A 277 28.62 -3.21 -3.25
C LEU A 277 29.58 -2.02 -3.06
N LEU A 278 29.73 -1.16 -4.08
CA LEU A 278 30.60 0.02 -3.97
C LEU A 278 29.98 1.14 -3.12
N ARG A 279 28.66 1.35 -3.19
CA ARG A 279 27.96 2.37 -2.38
C ARG A 279 27.94 2.01 -0.90
N GLU A 280 27.79 0.73 -0.58
CA GLU A 280 27.69 0.27 0.81
C GLU A 280 29.06 0.16 1.52
N CYS A 281 30.17 0.11 0.77
CA CYS A 281 31.50 -0.17 1.32
C CYS A 281 32.54 0.96 1.12
N ALA A 282 32.20 2.05 0.43
CA ALA A 282 33.08 3.22 0.24
C ALA A 282 32.96 4.28 1.36
N ARG A 283 32.46 3.89 2.54
CA ARG A 283 32.40 4.74 3.75
C ARG A 283 33.10 4.06 4.93
#